data_AF-A0A950L3Y4-F1
#
_entry.id   AF-A0A950L3Y4-F1
#
_cell.length_a   1.000
_cell.length_b   1.000
_cell.length_c   1.000
_cell.angle_alpha   90.00
_cell.angle_beta   90.00
_cell.angle_gamma   90.00
#
_symmetry.space_group_name_H-M   'P 1'
#
loop_
_entity.id
_entity.type
_entity.pdbx_description
1 polymer ?
#
loop_
_entity_poly.entity_id
_entity_poly.type
_entity_poly.pdbx_seq_one_letter_code
_entity_poly.pdbx_strand_id
1 'polypeptide(L)' 'FTRDRPGMSAFVLENGVIYHTYSAYSRGLDGLWSMYQWLDRAPKGRNENSGVWWLRRDEYDKR' A
#
# COMPACT_ATOMS: atom_id res chain seq x y z
N PHE A 1 -8.72 27.18 11.50
CA PHE A 1 -7.84 26.00 11.63
C PHE A 1 -8.57 24.79 11.08
N THR A 2 -8.21 24.31 9.90
CA THR A 2 -8.74 23.07 9.32
C THR A 2 -8.28 21.89 10.17
N ARG A 3 -9.22 21.16 10.78
CA ARG A 3 -8.95 20.01 11.65
C ARG A 3 -8.65 18.73 10.87
N ASP A 4 -9.12 18.65 9.63
CA ASP A 4 -8.90 17.47 8.79
C ASP A 4 -7.60 17.64 8.02
N ARG A 5 -6.62 16.83 8.41
CA ARG A 5 -5.35 16.68 7.71
C ARG A 5 -5.33 15.32 7.00
N PRO A 6 -4.67 15.24 5.85
CA PRO A 6 -4.49 13.95 5.19
C PRO A 6 -3.75 13.00 6.13
N GLY A 7 -4.23 11.77 6.14
CA GLY A 7 -3.67 10.66 6.88
C GLY A 7 -3.81 9.39 6.05
N MET A 8 -2.95 8.43 6.30
CA MET A 8 -2.97 7.13 5.66
C MET A 8 -3.01 6.04 6.72
N SER A 9 -3.82 5.01 6.50
CA SER A 9 -3.88 3.84 7.36
C SER A 9 -3.97 2.58 6.52
N ALA A 10 -3.31 1.51 6.98
CA ALA A 10 -3.40 0.20 6.39
C ALA A 10 -4.01 -0.79 7.40
N PHE A 11 -4.93 -1.61 6.92
CA PHE A 11 -5.63 -2.60 7.73
C PHE A 11 -5.53 -3.98 7.08
N VAL A 12 -5.47 -5.04 7.89
CA VAL A 12 -5.56 -6.43 7.42
C VAL A 12 -6.64 -7.17 8.20
N LEU A 13 -7.38 -8.01 7.51
CA LEU A 13 -8.33 -8.95 8.10
C LEU A 13 -7.67 -10.33 8.19
N GLU A 14 -7.44 -10.82 9.40
CA GLU A 14 -6.92 -12.17 9.66
C GLU A 14 -7.73 -12.85 10.76
N ASN A 15 -8.18 -14.09 10.50
CA ASN A 15 -8.96 -14.90 11.43
C ASN A 15 -10.21 -14.17 12.00
N GLY A 16 -10.86 -13.34 11.17
CA GLY A 16 -12.04 -12.56 11.56
C GLY A 16 -11.72 -11.30 12.38
N VAL A 17 -10.45 -11.01 12.63
CA VAL A 17 -9.98 -9.83 13.38
C VAL A 17 -9.35 -8.82 12.42
N ILE A 18 -9.70 -7.55 12.58
CA ILE A 18 -9.10 -6.44 11.83
C ILE A 18 -7.94 -5.87 12.63
N TYR A 19 -6.77 -5.81 12.01
CA TYR A 19 -5.57 -5.22 12.58
C TYR A 19 -5.22 -3.93 11.84
N HIS A 20 -4.81 -2.90 12.59
CA HIS A 20 -4.27 -1.66 12.05
C HIS A 20 -2.74 -1.79 11.97
N THR A 21 -2.21 -2.02 10.77
CA THR A 21 -0.82 -2.42 10.57
C THR A 21 0.11 -1.24 10.30
N TYR A 22 -0.44 -0.12 9.85
CA TYR A 22 0.33 1.09 9.58
C TYR A 22 -0.54 2.34 9.68
N SER A 23 0.04 3.43 10.17
CA SER A 23 -0.56 4.76 10.05
C SER A 23 0.50 5.84 9.83
N ALA A 24 0.15 6.88 9.07
CA ALA A 24 0.98 8.06 8.87
C ALA A 24 0.13 9.32 8.74
N TYR A 25 0.65 10.44 9.25
CA TYR A 25 0.03 11.75 9.21
C TYR A 25 1.06 12.81 8.87
N SER A 26 0.59 13.97 8.41
CA SER A 26 1.45 15.14 8.12
C SER A 26 2.63 14.75 7.20
N ARG A 27 3.87 14.98 7.65
CA ARG A 27 5.11 14.70 6.91
C ARG A 27 5.33 13.22 6.60
N GLY A 28 4.61 12.31 7.26
CA GLY A 28 4.63 10.88 6.96
C GLY A 28 4.07 10.54 5.57
N LEU A 29 3.39 11.49 4.92
CA LEU A 29 2.84 11.37 3.58
C LEU A 29 3.75 11.97 2.49
N ASP A 30 4.81 12.69 2.86
CA ASP A 30 5.70 13.37 1.91
C ASP A 30 6.44 12.40 0.99
N GLY A 31 6.51 11.12 1.36
CA GLY A 31 7.12 10.05 0.58
C GLY A 31 6.10 9.05 0.02
N LEU A 32 4.89 9.49 -0.34
CA LEU A 32 3.82 8.67 -0.96
C LEU A 32 3.52 9.10 -2.40
N TRP A 33 4.55 9.33 -3.21
CA TRP A 33 4.40 9.82 -4.58
C TRP A 33 4.12 8.72 -5.59
N SER A 34 4.69 7.53 -5.39
CA SER A 34 4.62 6.42 -6.35
C SER A 34 3.95 5.20 -5.74
N MET A 35 3.36 4.36 -6.59
CA MET A 35 2.60 3.17 -6.16
C MET A 35 3.41 2.23 -5.27
N TYR A 36 4.72 2.08 -5.51
CA TYR A 36 5.58 1.25 -4.66
C TYR A 36 5.59 1.69 -3.19
N GLN A 37 5.61 3.00 -2.93
CA GLN A 37 5.65 3.53 -1.56
C GLN A 37 4.33 3.28 -0.82
N TRP A 38 3.22 3.17 -1.56
CA TRP A 38 1.93 2.73 -1.04
C TRP A 38 1.95 1.23 -0.71
N LEU A 39 2.44 0.40 -1.62
CA LEU A 39 2.52 -1.05 -1.44
C LEU A 39 3.48 -1.45 -0.33
N ASP A 40 4.57 -0.71 -0.10
CA ASP A 40 5.50 -0.95 1.01
C ASP A 40 4.85 -0.83 2.39
N ARG A 41 3.72 -0.13 2.47
CA ARG A 41 2.95 0.06 3.72
C ARG A 41 1.71 -0.80 3.78
N ALA A 42 1.41 -1.54 2.71
CA ALA A 42 0.36 -2.55 2.75
C ALA A 42 0.79 -3.69 3.70
N PRO A 43 -0.17 -4.38 4.36
CA PRO A 43 0.14 -5.42 5.35
C PRO A 43 1.01 -6.57 4.82
N LYS A 44 0.92 -6.87 3.52
CA LYS A 44 1.70 -7.92 2.84
C LYS A 44 2.85 -7.35 1.99
N GLY A 45 3.20 -6.08 2.22
CA GLY A 45 4.14 -5.34 1.38
C GLY A 45 3.72 -5.38 -0.09
N ARG A 46 4.70 -5.58 -0.97
CA ARG A 46 4.49 -5.68 -2.42
C ARG A 46 4.01 -7.06 -2.90
N ASN A 47 3.94 -8.06 -2.02
CA ASN A 47 3.50 -9.43 -2.33
C ASN A 47 4.25 -10.07 -3.53
N GLU A 48 5.56 -9.85 -3.63
CA GLU A 48 6.43 -10.28 -4.76
C GLU A 48 6.96 -11.72 -4.64
N ASN A 49 6.24 -12.63 -3.97
CA ASN A 49 6.73 -14.00 -3.71
C ASN A 49 6.95 -14.85 -4.98
N SER A 50 6.36 -14.47 -6.12
CA SER A 50 6.51 -15.13 -7.42
C SER A 50 7.30 -14.28 -8.43
N GLY A 51 8.05 -13.29 -7.94
CA GLY A 51 8.74 -12.30 -8.76
C GLY A 51 7.89 -11.07 -9.03
N VAL A 52 8.29 -10.32 -10.06
CA VAL A 52 7.64 -9.08 -10.47
C VAL A 52 6.20 -9.34 -10.91
N TRP A 53 5.22 -8.82 -10.16
CA TRP A 53 3.80 -9.04 -10.43
C TRP A 53 3.22 -8.09 -11.49
N TRP A 54 3.91 -6.98 -11.79
CA TRP A 54 3.50 -6.04 -12.83
C TRP A 54 4.00 -6.50 -14.19
N LEU A 55 3.07 -6.67 -15.12
CA LEU A 55 3.40 -6.90 -16.52
C LEU A 55 3.72 -5.58 -17.20
N ARG A 56 4.65 -5.60 -18.16
CA ARG A 56 4.77 -4.47 -19.08
C ARG A 56 3.48 -4.37 -19.89
N ARG A 57 3.17 -3.15 -20.36
CA ARG A 57 1.90 -2.80 -21.02
C ARG A 57 1.55 -3.73 -22.20
N ASP A 58 2.54 -4.36 -22.78
CA ASP A 58 2.50 -5.23 -23.95
C ASP A 58 2.45 -6.74 -23.63
N GLU A 59 2.41 -7.14 -22.36
CA GLU A 59 2.54 -8.56 -21.97
C GLU A 59 1.27 -9.17 -21.35
N TYR A 60 0.11 -8.52 -21.48
CA TYR A 60 -1.15 -9.00 -20.90
C TYR A 60 -1.76 -10.21 -21.61
N ASP A 61 -1.52 -10.38 -22.93
CA ASP A 61 -2.11 -11.47 -23.73
C ASP A 61 -1.40 -12.83 -23.58
N LYS A 62 -0.35 -12.92 -22.76
CA LYS A 62 0.49 -14.13 -22.60
C LYS A 62 -0.01 -15.11 -21.51
N ARG A 63 -1.29 -15.07 -21.14
CA ARG A 63 -1.86 -15.91 -20.06
C ARG A 63 -2.91 -16.89 -20.55
#